data_AF-A0A382HG00-F1
#
_entry.id   AF-A0A382HG00-F1
#
_cell.length_a   1.000
_cell.length_b   1.000
_cell.length_c   1.000
_cell.angle_alpha   90.00
_cell.angle_beta   90.00
_cell.angle_gamma   90.00
#
_symmetry.space_group_name_H-M   'P 1'
#
loop_
_entity.id
_entity.type
_entity.pdbx_description
1 polymer ?
#
loop_
_entity_poly.entity_id
_entity_poly.type
_entity_poly.pdbx_seq_one_letter_code
_entity_poly.pdbx_strand_id
1 'polypeptide(L)'
;MRLKKDKESNIIYIGKKIKKLCNTFNVKLLINDSPILAKKIGADGCHLGQNDMSIHKARKILKNKIIGLTCHNSKSLVLKAITGGADYIALGAFFFTKTKEVKYKAD
;
A
#
# COMPACT_ATOMS: atom_id res chain seq x y z
N MET A 1 -5.94 1.73 -4.09
CA MET A 1 -5.86 1.77 -5.57
C MET A 1 -4.55 1.12 -6.01
N ARG A 2 -4.62 0.21 -6.98
CA ARG A 2 -3.47 -0.55 -7.51
C ARG A 2 -3.55 -0.61 -9.03
N LEU A 3 -2.68 0.12 -9.72
CA LEU A 3 -2.63 0.23 -11.18
C LEU A 3 -1.20 -0.02 -11.68
N LYS A 4 -0.82 -1.30 -11.80
CA LYS A 4 0.59 -1.70 -12.05
C LYS A 4 1.09 -1.48 -13.48
N LYS A 5 0.19 -1.35 -14.45
CA LYS A 5 0.52 -1.29 -15.88
C LYS A 5 0.33 0.10 -16.49
N ASP A 6 -0.03 1.08 -15.66
CA ASP A 6 -0.34 2.44 -16.09
C ASP A 6 0.85 3.38 -15.98
N LYS A 7 0.87 4.41 -16.84
CA LYS A 7 1.84 5.51 -16.72
C LYS A 7 1.54 6.36 -15.50
N GLU A 8 2.57 6.93 -14.89
CA GLU A 8 2.44 7.75 -13.68
C GLU A 8 1.41 8.88 -13.82
N SER A 9 1.40 9.56 -14.98
CA SER A 9 0.43 10.63 -15.27
C SER A 9 -1.01 10.15 -15.21
N ASN A 10 -1.30 8.96 -15.75
CA ASN A 10 -2.63 8.36 -15.71
C ASN A 10 -3.02 7.95 -14.29
N ILE A 11 -2.08 7.37 -13.54
CA ILE A 11 -2.30 7.00 -12.14
C ILE A 11 -2.64 8.24 -11.30
N ILE A 12 -1.95 9.36 -11.49
CA ILE A 12 -2.24 10.61 -10.78
C ILE A 12 -3.62 11.14 -11.17
N TYR A 13 -3.95 11.14 -12.46
CA TYR A 13 -5.24 11.61 -12.96
C TYR A 13 -6.41 10.81 -12.37
N ILE A 14 -6.37 9.48 -12.49
CA ILE A 14 -7.39 8.58 -11.95
C ILE A 14 -7.43 8.68 -10.42
N GLY A 15 -6.26 8.68 -9.78
CA GLY A 15 -6.13 8.73 -8.33
C GLY A 15 -6.76 9.98 -7.72
N LYS A 16 -6.61 11.16 -8.35
CA LYS A 16 -7.26 12.40 -7.89
C LYS A 16 -8.79 12.33 -8.02
N LYS A 17 -9.31 11.75 -9.11
CA LYS A 17 -10.76 11.54 -9.25
C LYS A 17 -11.30 10.60 -8.18
N ILE A 18 -10.63 9.48 -7.94
CA ILE A 18 -11.01 8.52 -6.89
C ILE A 18 -10.89 9.17 -5.51
N LYS A 19 -9.86 9.97 -5.23
CA LYS A 19 -9.74 10.66 -3.94
C LYS A 19 -10.91 11.61 -3.68
N LYS A 20 -11.37 12.35 -4.69
CA LYS A 20 -12.57 13.18 -4.58
C LYS A 20 -13.79 12.33 -4.22
N LEU A 21 -13.98 11.21 -4.90
CA LEU A 21 -15.08 10.28 -4.61
C LEU A 21 -14.99 9.71 -3.19
N CYS A 22 -13.81 9.25 -2.78
CA CYS A 22 -13.58 8.73 -1.43
C CYS A 22 -13.91 9.77 -0.35
N ASN A 23 -13.54 11.04 -0.57
CA ASN A 23 -13.89 12.12 0.35
C ASN A 23 -15.41 12.32 0.46
N THR A 24 -16.14 12.28 -0.66
CA THR A 24 -17.62 12.39 -0.67
C THR A 24 -18.28 11.34 0.22
N PHE A 25 -17.73 10.12 0.23
CA PHE A 25 -18.27 9.01 1.02
C PHE A 25 -17.55 8.80 2.35
N ASN A 26 -16.67 9.73 2.77
CA ASN A 26 -15.87 9.63 3.99
C ASN A 26 -15.09 8.30 4.14
N VAL A 27 -14.60 7.76 3.03
CA VAL A 27 -13.77 6.55 3.00
C VAL A 27 -12.30 6.91 2.73
N LYS A 28 -11.37 6.09 3.25
CA LYS A 28 -9.94 6.32 3.04
C LYS A 28 -9.47 5.72 1.73
N LEU A 29 -8.59 6.44 1.03
CA LEU A 29 -7.89 5.97 -0.16
C LEU A 29 -6.43 5.69 0.17
N LEU A 30 -6.00 4.44 0.00
CA LEU A 30 -4.59 4.05 0.04
C LEU A 30 -4.07 3.78 -1.37
N ILE A 31 -2.85 4.19 -1.66
CA ILE A 31 -2.17 3.89 -2.94
C ILE A 31 -1.20 2.73 -2.74
N ASN A 32 -1.15 1.81 -3.68
CA ASN A 32 -0.19 0.72 -3.63
C ASN A 32 1.20 1.15 -4.10
N ASP A 33 2.22 0.55 -3.51
CA ASP A 33 3.61 0.42 -3.97
C ASP A 33 4.43 1.73 -3.99
N SER A 34 3.80 2.91 -4.00
CA SER A 34 4.49 4.20 -4.12
C SER A 34 4.00 5.28 -3.14
N PRO A 35 4.80 5.58 -2.09
CA PRO A 35 4.54 6.70 -1.18
C PRO A 35 4.57 8.06 -1.89
N ILE A 36 5.38 8.19 -2.95
CA ILE A 36 5.49 9.41 -3.75
C ILE A 36 4.16 9.67 -4.47
N LEU A 37 3.58 8.65 -5.10
CA LEU A 37 2.27 8.78 -5.76
C LEU A 37 1.17 9.05 -4.75
N ALA A 38 1.16 8.36 -3.61
CA ALA A 38 0.25 8.64 -2.51
C ALA A 38 0.27 10.12 -2.09
N LYS A 39 1.47 10.70 -1.96
CA LYS A 39 1.64 12.14 -1.66
C LYS A 39 1.12 13.02 -2.79
N LYS A 40 1.51 12.78 -4.06
CA LYS A 40 1.08 13.58 -5.23
C LYS A 40 -0.44 13.56 -5.44
N ILE A 41 -1.10 12.44 -5.15
CA ILE A 41 -2.55 12.27 -5.25
C ILE A 41 -3.29 12.88 -4.07
N GLY A 42 -2.61 13.11 -2.93
CA GLY A 42 -3.26 13.52 -1.69
C GLY A 42 -4.02 12.37 -1.01
N ALA A 43 -3.60 11.12 -1.26
CA ALA A 43 -4.19 9.94 -0.65
C ALA A 43 -3.98 9.90 0.88
N ASP A 44 -4.78 9.12 1.59
CA ASP A 44 -4.75 9.00 3.05
C ASP A 44 -3.60 8.10 3.54
N GLY A 45 -2.95 7.38 2.62
CA GLY A 45 -1.83 6.52 2.94
C GLY A 45 -1.35 5.66 1.77
N CYS A 46 -0.51 4.70 2.10
CA CYS A 46 0.12 3.79 1.14
C CYS A 46 0.16 2.35 1.67
N HIS A 47 0.12 1.38 0.77
CA HIS A 47 0.40 -0.03 1.05
C HIS A 47 1.67 -0.45 0.31
N LEU A 48 2.64 -1.08 1.00
CA LEU A 48 3.92 -1.46 0.42
C LEU A 48 4.12 -2.98 0.49
N GLY A 49 4.62 -3.53 -0.61
CA GLY A 49 5.20 -4.86 -0.68
C GLY A 49 6.66 -4.88 -0.22
N GLN A 50 7.23 -6.08 -0.17
CA GLN A 50 8.60 -6.31 0.33
C GLN A 50 9.70 -5.73 -0.57
N ASN A 51 9.39 -5.53 -1.87
CA ASN A 51 10.35 -4.99 -2.85
C ASN A 51 10.14 -3.49 -3.11
N ASP A 52 9.20 -2.85 -2.41
CA ASP A 52 8.91 -1.43 -2.58
C ASP A 52 9.81 -0.58 -1.66
N MET A 53 9.54 0.73 -1.59
CA MET A 53 10.27 1.64 -0.70
C MET A 53 10.20 1.17 0.76
N SER A 54 11.32 1.26 1.51
CA SER A 54 11.32 0.91 2.92
C SER A 54 10.37 1.78 3.75
N ILE A 55 9.77 1.20 4.80
CA ILE A 55 8.83 1.91 5.67
C ILE A 55 9.43 3.18 6.28
N HIS A 56 10.71 3.15 6.65
CA HIS A 56 11.41 4.33 7.18
C HIS A 56 11.43 5.50 6.18
N LYS A 57 11.71 5.22 4.89
CA LYS A 57 11.68 6.26 3.85
C LYS A 57 10.25 6.70 3.54
N ALA A 58 9.31 5.75 3.50
CA ALA A 58 7.89 6.04 3.28
C ALA A 58 7.31 6.94 4.39
N ARG A 59 7.65 6.68 5.66
CA ARG A 59 7.21 7.47 6.82
C ARG A 59 7.72 8.92 6.75
N LYS A 60 8.94 9.17 6.27
CA LYS A 60 9.45 10.53 6.02
C LYS A 60 8.62 11.29 4.97
N ILE A 61 8.13 10.60 3.94
CA ILE A 61 7.33 11.20 2.85
C ILE A 61 5.88 11.45 3.30
N LEU A 62 5.29 10.48 3.98
CA LEU A 62 3.86 10.42 4.29
C LEU A 62 3.51 10.95 5.67
N LYS A 63 4.51 11.18 6.54
CA LYS A 63 4.34 11.68 7.91
C LYS A 63 3.32 10.80 8.66
N ASN A 64 2.22 11.37 9.12
CA ASN A 64 1.21 10.71 9.95
C ASN A 64 0.14 9.97 9.14
N LYS A 65 0.30 9.84 7.82
CA LYS A 65 -0.62 9.07 6.97
C LYS A 65 -0.44 7.57 7.16
N ILE A 66 -1.44 6.80 6.76
CA ILE A 66 -1.47 5.34 6.94
C ILE A 66 -0.39 4.67 6.07
N ILE A 67 0.35 3.73 6.63
CA ILE A 67 1.31 2.88 5.93
C ILE A 67 1.06 1.42 6.31
N GLY A 68 0.63 0.62 5.34
CA GLY A 68 0.52 -0.83 5.49
C GLY A 68 1.65 -1.59 4.83
N LEU A 69 1.99 -2.77 5.36
CA LEU A 69 3.01 -3.66 4.80
C LEU A 69 2.44 -5.05 4.50
N THR A 70 2.80 -5.63 3.35
CA THR A 70 2.59 -7.06 3.11
C THR A 70 3.60 -7.87 3.93
N CYS A 71 3.16 -8.77 4.80
CA CYS A 71 4.03 -9.65 5.60
C CYS A 71 3.93 -11.14 5.23
N HIS A 72 3.15 -11.47 4.20
CA HIS A 72 2.94 -12.83 3.72
C HIS A 72 2.48 -13.79 4.83
N ASN A 73 3.20 -14.87 5.09
CA ASN A 73 3.02 -15.75 6.24
C ASN A 73 4.26 -15.77 7.13
N SER A 74 4.92 -14.62 7.30
CA SER A 74 6.21 -14.54 7.99
C SER A 74 6.11 -13.75 9.29
N LYS A 75 6.26 -14.47 10.41
CA LYS A 75 6.38 -13.85 11.75
C LYS A 75 7.54 -12.84 11.80
N SER A 76 8.66 -13.13 11.14
CA SER A 76 9.81 -12.21 11.08
C SER A 76 9.44 -10.90 10.38
N LEU A 77 8.71 -10.97 9.25
CA LEU A 77 8.26 -9.76 8.55
C LEU A 77 7.24 -8.97 9.37
N VAL A 78 6.35 -9.66 10.10
CA VAL A 78 5.40 -9.01 11.02
C VAL A 78 6.13 -8.25 12.11
N LEU A 79 7.10 -8.87 12.78
CA LEU A 79 7.89 -8.22 13.83
C LEU A 79 8.62 -6.99 13.28
N LYS A 80 9.27 -7.11 12.12
CA LYS A 80 9.93 -5.99 11.44
C LYS A 80 8.96 -4.86 11.09
N ALA A 81 7.75 -5.19 10.64
CA ALA A 81 6.71 -4.21 10.31
C ALA A 81 6.26 -3.43 11.55
N ILE A 82 6.02 -4.12 12.66
CA ILE A 82 5.65 -3.51 13.94
C ILE A 82 6.75 -2.57 14.42
N THR A 83 8.01 -3.05 14.49
CA THR A 83 9.14 -2.22 14.91
C THR A 83 9.40 -1.05 13.97
N GLY A 84 9.04 -1.19 12.69
CA GLY A 84 9.14 -0.15 11.67
C GLY A 84 8.03 0.91 11.74
N GLY A 85 7.03 0.73 12.60
CA GLY A 85 5.89 1.65 12.75
C GLY A 85 4.86 1.54 11.62
N ALA A 86 4.58 0.32 11.14
CA ALA A 86 3.48 0.08 10.22
C ALA A 86 2.13 0.26 10.94
N ASP A 87 1.17 0.89 10.28
CA ASP A 87 -0.18 1.10 10.82
C ASP A 87 -1.05 -0.14 10.67
N TYR A 88 -0.75 -1.00 9.69
CA TYR A 88 -1.33 -2.33 9.55
C TYR A 88 -0.41 -3.28 8.77
N ILE A 89 -0.72 -4.57 8.84
CA ILE A 89 -0.05 -5.61 8.07
C ILE A 89 -1.06 -6.38 7.21
N ALA A 90 -0.60 -6.93 6.10
CA ALA A 90 -1.38 -7.84 5.26
C ALA A 90 -0.71 -9.22 5.24
N LEU A 91 -1.44 -10.24 5.70
CA LEU A 91 -1.03 -11.63 5.66
C LEU A 91 -1.69 -12.33 4.46
N GLY A 92 -1.02 -13.34 3.90
CA GLY A 92 -1.53 -14.13 2.78
C GLY A 92 -0.47 -14.55 1.76
N ALA A 93 -0.85 -15.19 0.65
CA ALA A 93 -2.22 -15.52 0.28
C ALA A 93 -2.69 -16.82 0.95
N PHE A 94 -3.84 -16.80 1.62
CA PHE A 94 -4.42 -18.01 2.22
C PHE A 94 -5.02 -18.94 1.15
N PHE A 95 -5.60 -18.36 0.11
CA PHE A 95 -6.27 -19.09 -0.97
C PHE A 95 -5.64 -18.81 -2.33
N PHE A 96 -5.84 -19.74 -3.25
CA PHE A 96 -5.44 -19.57 -4.64
C PHE A 96 -6.16 -18.36 -5.27
N THR A 97 -5.45 -17.63 -6.13
CA THR A 97 -6.01 -16.52 -6.91
C THR A 97 -5.34 -16.41 -8.26
N LYS A 98 -6.09 -15.94 -9.27
CA LYS A 98 -5.58 -15.60 -10.60
C LYS A 98 -5.15 -14.14 -10.73
N THR A 99 -5.40 -13.29 -9.72
CA THR A 99 -5.18 -11.83 -9.79
C THR A 99 -3.72 -11.41 -9.57
N LYS A 100 -2.89 -12.33 -9.07
CA LYS A 100 -1.44 -12.17 -8.91
C LYS A 100 -0.78 -13.54 -8.90
N GLU A 101 0.50 -13.57 -9.25
CA GLU A 101 1.34 -14.73 -8.97
C GLU A 101 1.47 -14.91 -7.45
N VAL A 102 1.16 -16.11 -6.94
CA VAL A 102 1.24 -16.45 -5.52
C VAL A 102 2.56 -17.19 -5.28
N LYS A 103 3.54 -16.49 -4.71
CA LYS A 103 4.85 -17.06 -4.34
C LYS A 103 4.88 -17.60 -2.91
N TYR A 104 4.01 -17.10 -2.05
CA TYR A 104 3.92 -17.46 -0.63
C TYR A 104 2.47 -17.77 -0.29
N LYS A 105 2.24 -18.96 0.28
CA LYS A 105 0.94 -19.39 0.81
C LYS A 105 0.95 -19.25 2.33
N ALA A 106 -0.12 -18.70 2.88
CA ALA A 106 -0.36 -18.69 4.31
C ALA A 106 -1.20 -19.91 4.72
N ASP A 107 -0.92 -20.45 5.89
CA ASP A 107 -1.58 -21.59 6.52
C ASP A 107 -2.09 -21.24 7.93
#